data_AF-A0A6N7L2X0-F1
#
_entry.id   AF-A0A6N7L2X0-F1
#
_cell.length_a   1.000
_cell.length_b   1.000
_cell.length_c   1.000
_cell.angle_alpha   90.00
_cell.angle_beta   90.00
_cell.angle_gamma   90.00
#
_symmetry.space_group_name_H-M   'P 1'
#
loop_
_entity.id
_entity.type
_entity.pdbx_description
1 polymer ?
#
loop_
_entity_poly.entity_id
_entity_poly.type
_entity_poly.pdbx_seq_one_letter_code
_entity_poly.pdbx_strand_id
1 'polypeptide(L)' 'MHRDQHVVQAQQQLHGLVSGIIAEAATVGAVRDDVSADELADYCLHALSAGGLPSEAAVHRLVDVTLAGLRPSS' A
#
# COMPACT_ATOMS: atom_id res chain seq x y z
N MET A 1 -25.62 5.59 -11.71
CA MET A 1 -25.13 4.81 -10.56
C MET A 1 -24.45 3.51 -11.04
N HIS A 2 -23.36 3.63 -11.82
CA HIS A 2 -22.49 2.51 -12.22
C HIS A 2 -20.99 2.82 -11.99
N ARG A 3 -20.69 4.04 -11.53
CA ARG A 3 -19.32 4.51 -11.30
C ARG A 3 -18.73 3.84 -10.06
N ASP A 4 -19.57 3.58 -9.07
CA ASP A 4 -19.15 2.98 -7.79
C ASP A 4 -18.69 1.52 -7.97
N GLN A 5 -19.34 0.76 -8.85
CA GLN A 5 -18.94 -0.63 -9.10
C GLN A 5 -17.61 -0.75 -9.85
N HIS A 6 -17.35 0.14 -10.82
CA HIS A 6 -16.04 0.21 -11.48
C HIS A 6 -14.93 0.66 -10.52
N VAL A 7 -15.23 1.60 -9.61
CA VAL A 7 -14.27 2.06 -8.59
C VAL A 7 -13.93 0.95 -7.61
N VAL A 8 -14.93 0.21 -7.12
CA VAL A 8 -14.74 -0.95 -6.23
C VAL A 8 -13.90 -2.02 -6.91
N GLN A 9 -14.18 -2.34 -8.18
CA GLN A 9 -13.40 -3.32 -8.93
C GLN A 9 -11.94 -2.88 -9.13
N ALA A 10 -11.72 -1.61 -9.49
CA ALA A 10 -10.38 -1.06 -9.63
C ALA A 10 -9.60 -1.08 -8.31
N GLN A 11 -10.26 -0.78 -7.19
CA GLN A 11 -9.68 -0.86 -5.86
C GLN A 11 -9.30 -2.30 -5.49
N GLN A 12 -10.15 -3.28 -5.79
CA GLN A 12 -9.86 -4.69 -5.56
C GLN A 12 -8.67 -5.19 -6.41
N GLN A 13 -8.61 -4.78 -7.68
CA GLN A 13 -7.47 -5.11 -8.55
C GLN A 13 -6.16 -4.50 -8.04
N LEU A 14 -6.20 -3.23 -7.61
CA LEU A 14 -5.05 -2.56 -7.04
C LEU A 14 -4.60 -3.22 -5.73
N HIS A 15 -5.54 -3.56 -4.84
CA HIS A 15 -5.24 -4.31 -3.62
C HIS A 15 -4.57 -5.65 -3.93
N GLY A 16 -5.14 -6.43 -4.85
CA GLY A 16 -4.57 -7.73 -5.24
C GLY A 16 -3.15 -7.61 -5.81
N LEU A 17 -2.90 -6.58 -6.62
CA LEU A 17 -1.56 -6.29 -7.14
C LEU A 17 -0.57 -5.98 -6.01
N VAL A 18 -0.93 -5.07 -5.10
CA VAL A 18 -0.07 -4.63 -4.02
C VAL A 18 0.20 -5.77 -3.03
N SER A 19 -0.83 -6.53 -2.65
CA SER A 19 -0.69 -7.71 -1.78
C SER A 19 0.23 -8.76 -2.40
N GLY A 20 0.09 -9.04 -3.70
CA GLY A 20 0.98 -9.98 -4.40
C GLY A 20 2.46 -9.55 -4.36
N ILE A 21 2.73 -8.27 -4.63
CA ILE A 21 4.09 -7.71 -4.56
C ILE A 21 4.67 -7.82 -3.14
N ILE A 22 3.87 -7.51 -2.12
CA ILE A 22 4.30 -7.59 -0.72
C ILE A 22 4.57 -9.03 -0.33
N ALA A 23 3.72 -9.97 -0.73
CA ALA A 23 3.92 -11.39 -0.48
C ALA A 23 5.24 -11.89 -1.09
N GLU A 24 5.52 -11.53 -2.35
CA GLU A 24 6.80 -11.84 -3.00
C GLU A 24 7.99 -11.21 -2.26
N ALA A 25 7.88 -9.93 -1.87
CA ALA A 25 8.93 -9.23 -1.13
C ALA A 25 9.21 -9.86 0.25
N ALA A 26 8.18 -10.38 0.92
CA ALA A 26 8.32 -11.05 2.21
C ALA A 26 9.12 -12.35 2.05
N THR A 27 8.93 -13.10 0.96
CA THR A 27 9.68 -14.35 0.71
C THR A 27 11.19 -14.16 0.61
N VAL A 28 11.64 -12.96 0.22
CA VAL A 28 13.05 -12.59 0.11
C VAL A 28 13.55 -11.75 1.29
N GLY A 29 12.72 -11.55 2.32
CA GLY A 29 13.05 -10.76 3.51
C GLY A 29 13.23 -9.26 3.22
N ALA A 30 12.65 -8.74 2.13
CA ALA A 30 12.73 -7.33 1.79
C ALA A 30 11.71 -6.46 2.55
N VAL A 31 10.64 -7.09 3.03
CA VAL A 31 9.63 -6.47 3.89
C VAL A 31 9.39 -7.33 5.12
N ARG A 32 8.75 -6.74 6.13
CA ARG A 32 8.33 -7.44 7.34
C ARG A 32 7.34 -8.58 7.05
N ASP A 33 7.44 -9.64 7.84
CA ASP A 33 6.64 -10.86 7.72
C ASP A 33 5.76 -11.13 8.97
N ASP A 34 5.84 -10.26 9.98
CA ASP A 34 5.02 -10.32 11.19
C ASP A 34 3.59 -9.79 10.99
N VAL A 35 3.28 -9.25 9.80
CA VAL A 35 1.97 -8.77 9.38
C VAL A 35 1.63 -9.37 8.02
N SER A 36 0.37 -9.72 7.78
CA SER A 36 -0.05 -10.34 6.52
C SER A 36 0.12 -9.39 5.32
N ALA A 37 0.40 -9.95 4.14
CA ALA A 37 0.56 -9.15 2.92
C ALA A 37 -0.70 -8.35 2.55
N ASP A 38 -1.88 -8.91 2.83
CA ASP A 38 -3.17 -8.22 2.64
C ASP A 38 -3.30 -7.03 3.61
N GLU A 39 -2.99 -7.20 4.90
CA GLU A 39 -3.02 -6.09 5.86
C GLU A 39 -2.00 -4.99 5.51
N LEU A 40 -0.81 -5.37 5.03
CA LEU A 40 0.20 -4.40 4.58
C LEU A 40 -0.23 -3.68 3.29
N ALA A 41 -0.95 -4.35 2.39
CA ALA A 41 -1.51 -3.74 1.19
C ALA A 41 -2.61 -2.74 1.55
N ASP A 42 -3.53 -3.12 2.44
CA ASP A 42 -4.54 -2.22 2.99
C ASP A 42 -3.88 -1.01 3.67
N TYR A 43 -2.87 -1.23 4.51
CA TYR A 43 -2.10 -0.15 5.13
C TYR A 43 -1.56 0.84 4.10
N CYS A 44 -0.91 0.36 3.03
CA CYS A 44 -0.35 1.21 1.98
C CYS A 44 -1.44 2.03 1.27
N LEU A 45 -2.53 1.38 0.85
CA LEU A 45 -3.60 2.03 0.10
C LEU A 45 -4.33 3.06 0.96
N HIS A 46 -4.59 2.76 2.23
CA HIS A 46 -5.20 3.70 3.16
C HIS A 46 -4.26 4.87 3.48
N ALA A 47 -2.98 4.61 3.75
CA ALA A 47 -1.99 5.66 4.04
C ALA A 47 -1.85 6.66 2.87
N LEU A 48 -1.83 6.15 1.64
CA LEU A 48 -1.66 6.95 0.42
C LEU A 48 -2.97 7.62 -0.06
N SER A 49 -4.13 7.26 0.52
CA SER A 49 -5.41 7.87 0.17
C SER A 49 -5.56 9.33 0.64
N ALA A 50 -4.60 9.84 1.43
CA ALA A 50 -4.57 11.17 2.04
C ALA A 50 -4.40 12.34 1.05
N GLY A 51 -4.94 12.23 -0.18
CA GLY A 51 -4.81 13.19 -1.26
C GLY A 51 -5.11 14.64 -0.87
N GLY A 52 -4.65 15.59 -1.69
CA GLY A 52 -4.75 17.03 -1.39
C GLY A 52 -3.57 17.58 -0.58
N LEU A 53 -2.42 16.90 -0.61
CA LEU A 53 -1.20 17.37 0.03
C LEU A 53 -0.69 18.69 -0.59
N PRO A 54 -0.12 19.60 0.21
CA PRO A 54 0.17 20.98 -0.21
C PRO A 54 1.37 21.11 -1.17
N SER A 55 2.08 20.02 -1.46
CA SER A 55 3.26 20.01 -2.34
C SER A 55 3.68 18.60 -2.75
N GLU A 56 4.43 18.49 -3.84
CA GLU A 56 5.07 17.25 -4.25
C GLU A 56 6.00 16.69 -3.15
N ALA A 57 6.75 17.57 -2.47
CA ALA A 57 7.60 17.17 -1.36
C ALA A 57 6.81 16.54 -0.19
N ALA A 58 5.56 16.96 0.03
CA ALA A 58 4.70 16.33 1.03
C ALA A 58 4.23 14.95 0.59
N VAL A 59 3.98 14.75 -0.71
CA VAL A 59 3.67 13.43 -1.29
C VAL A 59 4.86 12.48 -1.10
N HIS A 60 6.06 12.90 -1.47
CA HIS A 60 7.28 12.09 -1.30
C HIS A 60 7.49 11.68 0.16
N ARG A 61 7.32 12.61 1.12
CA ARG A 61 7.41 12.28 2.55
C ARG A 61 6.38 11.25 2.99
N LEU A 62 5.14 11.34 2.49
CA LEU A 62 4.10 10.35 2.83
C LEU A 62 4.45 8.96 2.27
N VAL A 63 4.95 8.91 1.03
CA VAL A 63 5.42 7.66 0.42
C VAL A 63 6.58 7.08 1.23
N ASP A 64 7.58 7.89 1.58
CA ASP A 64 8.75 7.44 2.37
C ASP A 64 8.34 6.86 3.72
N VAL A 65 7.43 7.53 4.45
CA VAL A 65 6.92 7.05 5.74
C VAL A 65 6.14 5.74 5.58
N THR A 66 5.32 5.64 4.53
CA THR A 66 4.56 4.41 4.23
C THR A 66 5.51 3.25 3.95
N LEU A 67 6.53 3.46 3.11
CA LEU A 67 7.53 2.43 2.81
C LEU A 67 8.41 2.08 4.02
N ALA A 68 8.70 3.04 4.90
CA ALA A 68 9.41 2.77 6.14
C ALA A 68 8.63 1.79 7.05
N GLY A 69 7.29 1.83 7.02
CA GLY A 69 6.43 0.90 7.77
C GLY A 69 6.48 -0.55 7.28
N LEU A 70 6.96 -0.79 6.06
CA LEU A 70 7.12 -2.13 5.48
C LEU A 70 8.48 -2.77 5.75
N ARG A 71 9.45 -2.02 6.26
CA ARG A 71 10.82 -2.51 6.47
C ARG A 71 10.84 -3.72 7.40
N PRO A 72 11.75 -4.69 7.19
CA PRO A 72 11.84 -5.88 8.02
C PRO A 72 11.92 -5.56 9.51
N SER A 73 11.07 -6.21 10.29
CA SER A 73 11.13 -6.24 11.76
C SER A 73 12.34 -7.09 12.14
N SER A 74 13.40 -6.47 12.64
CA SER A 74 14.61 -7.20 13.09
C SER A 74 14.33 -8.16 14.24
#